data_AF-A0A2G4GIX8-F1
#
_entry.id   AF-A0A2G4GIX8-F1
#
_cell.length_a   1.000
_cell.length_b   1.000
_cell.length_c   1.000
_cell.angle_alpha   90.00
_cell.angle_beta   90.00
_cell.angle_gamma   90.00
#
_symmetry.space_group_name_H-M   'P 1'
#
loop_
_entity.id
_entity.type
_entity.pdbx_description
1 polymer ?
#
loop_
_entity_poly.entity_id
_entity_poly.type
_entity_poly.pdbx_seq_one_letter_code
_entity_poly.pdbx_strand_id
1 'polypeptide(L)' 'MLTYRKAILSDCDMYFEWVNDPEVRANSFNSTLITREEHVSWFNDALNNPAYSLFVFQNE' A
#
# COMPACT_ATOMS: atom_id res chain seq x y z
N MET A 1 16.36 -15.31 4.38
CA MET A 1 16.97 -14.01 4.03
C MET A 1 15.86 -13.00 3.77
N LEU A 2 16.09 -11.68 3.91
CA LEU A 2 15.09 -10.68 3.52
C LEU A 2 15.24 -10.37 2.02
N THR A 3 14.16 -10.50 1.26
CA THR A 3 14.11 -10.19 -0.17
C THR A 3 13.08 -9.10 -0.45
N TYR A 4 13.17 -8.46 -1.62
CA TYR A 4 12.21 -7.43 -2.03
C TYR A 4 11.90 -7.50 -3.51
N ARG A 5 10.71 -7.00 -3.89
CA ARG A 5 10.26 -6.85 -5.27
C ARG A 5 9.46 -5.57 -5.44
N LYS A 6 9.32 -5.08 -6.67
CA LYS A 6 8.35 -4.01 -6.97
C LYS A 6 6.94 -4.50 -6.65
N ALA A 7 6.10 -3.60 -6.16
CA ALA A 7 4.68 -3.85 -6.04
C ALA A 7 4.06 -4.07 -7.43
N ILE A 8 3.06 -4.92 -7.49
CA ILE A 8 2.29 -5.24 -8.68
C ILE A 8 0.80 -5.06 -8.37
N LEU A 9 -0.04 -5.04 -9.40
CA LEU A 9 -1.47 -4.77 -9.25
C LEU A 9 -2.17 -5.71 -8.25
N SER A 10 -1.77 -6.99 -8.19
CA SER A 10 -2.34 -7.97 -7.26
C SER A 10 -1.99 -7.70 -5.79
N ASP A 11 -1.07 -6.78 -5.49
CA ASP A 11 -0.77 -6.38 -4.11
C ASP A 11 -1.77 -5.35 -3.58
N CYS A 12 -2.70 -4.84 -4.40
CA CYS A 12 -3.60 -3.74 -4.03
C CYS A 12 -4.36 -4.01 -2.73
N ASP A 13 -4.99 -5.19 -2.61
CA ASP A 13 -5.77 -5.55 -1.42
C ASP A 13 -4.85 -5.71 -0.18
N MET A 14 -3.62 -6.23 -0.34
CA MET A 14 -2.65 -6.31 0.77
C MET A 14 -2.26 -4.91 1.28
N TYR A 15 -1.98 -3.96 0.38
CA TYR A 15 -1.73 -2.57 0.77
C TYR A 15 -2.95 -1.91 1.41
N PHE A 16 -4.16 -2.27 0.97
CA PHE A 16 -5.41 -1.77 1.53
C PHE A 16 -5.60 -2.21 2.98
N GLU A 17 -5.37 -3.49 3.24
CA GLU A 17 -5.43 -4.05 4.59
C GLU A 17 -4.41 -3.39 5.51
N TRP A 18 -3.16 -3.23 5.06
CA TRP A 18 -2.12 -2.59 5.86
C TRP A 18 -2.40 -1.13 6.15
N VAL A 19 -2.82 -0.36 5.14
CA VAL A 19 -3.05 1.07 5.35
C VAL A 19 -4.22 1.28 6.32
N ASN A 20 -5.26 0.45 6.27
CA ASN A 20 -6.42 0.54 7.16
C ASN A 20 -6.31 -0.25 8.47
N ASP A 21 -5.20 -0.92 8.72
CA ASP A 21 -4.96 -1.55 10.02
C ASP A 21 -5.16 -0.51 11.15
N PRO A 22 -5.90 -0.85 12.23
CA PRO A 22 -6.22 0.12 13.28
C PRO A 22 -5.01 0.78 13.92
N GLU A 23 -3.90 0.04 14.09
CA GLU A 23 -2.67 0.57 14.66
C GLU A 23 -1.97 1.50 13.66
N VAL A 24 -1.98 1.15 12.37
CA VAL A 24 -1.46 2.02 11.31
C VAL A 24 -2.26 3.32 11.21
N ARG A 25 -3.60 3.26 11.27
CA ARG A 25 -4.46 4.47 11.29
C ARG A 25 -4.24 5.33 12.53
N ALA A 26 -4.12 4.72 13.70
CA ALA A 26 -3.86 5.46 14.95
C ALA A 26 -2.52 6.20 14.93
N ASN A 27 -1.52 5.68 14.22
CA ASN A 27 -0.19 6.28 14.08
C ASN A 27 -0.01 7.10 12.78
N SER A 28 -1.07 7.33 12.01
CA SER A 28 -1.04 8.14 10.78
C SER A 28 -1.42 9.59 11.05
N PHE A 29 -0.90 10.52 10.25
CA PHE A 29 -1.29 11.94 10.31
C PHE A 29 -2.80 12.15 10.09
N ASN A 30 -3.44 11.26 9.34
CA ASN A 30 -4.89 11.18 9.18
C ASN A 30 -5.35 9.75 9.50
N SER A 31 -6.12 9.62 10.58
CA SER A 31 -6.65 8.33 11.06
C SER A 31 -7.99 7.93 10.45
N THR A 32 -8.54 8.72 9.52
CA THR A 32 -9.76 8.35 8.79
C THR A 32 -9.51 7.08 7.97
N LEU A 33 -10.48 6.17 8.00
CA LEU A 33 -10.45 4.96 7.17
C LEU A 33 -10.51 5.33 5.70
N ILE A 34 -9.68 4.67 4.91
CA ILE A 34 -9.65 4.82 3.46
C ILE A 34 -10.67 3.85 2.87
N THR A 35 -11.52 4.31 1.95
CA THR A 35 -12.45 3.43 1.26
C THR A 35 -11.74 2.56 0.23
N ARG A 36 -12.37 1.45 -0.18
CA ARG A 36 -11.77 0.56 -1.19
C ARG A 36 -11.66 1.26 -2.54
N GLU A 37 -12.65 2.05 -2.94
CA GLU A 37 -12.64 2.79 -4.19
C GLU A 37 -11.48 3.80 -4.25
N GLU A 38 -11.30 4.60 -3.19
CA GLU A 38 -10.19 5.57 -3.09
C GLU A 38 -8.83 4.87 -3.18
N HIS A 39 -8.66 3.76 -2.46
CA HIS A 39 -7.42 3.02 -2.44
C HIS A 39 -7.06 2.41 -3.79
N VAL A 40 -8.03 1.79 -4.47
CA VAL A 40 -7.80 1.21 -5.80
C VAL A 40 -7.40 2.30 -6.80
N SER A 41 -8.05 3.46 -6.77
CA SER A 41 -7.67 4.60 -7.63
C SER A 41 -6.24 5.05 -7.33
N TRP A 42 -5.92 5.30 -6.06
CA TRP A 42 -4.60 5.74 -5.64
C TRP A 42 -3.51 4.73 -6.00
N PHE A 43 -3.74 3.44 -5.77
CA PHE A 43 -2.74 2.40 -6.00
C PHE A 43 -2.40 2.25 -7.49
N ASN A 44 -3.40 2.34 -8.37
CA ASN A 44 -3.19 2.36 -9.81
C ASN A 44 -2.33 3.55 -10.26
N ASP A 45 -2.59 4.75 -9.73
CA ASP A 45 -1.78 5.92 -10.04
C ASP A 45 -0.36 5.79 -9.48
N ALA A 46 -0.23 5.25 -8.27
CA ALA A 46 1.04 5.03 -7.59
C ALA A 46 1.96 4.06 -8.35
N LEU A 47 1.42 2.97 -8.91
CA LEU A 47 2.18 2.02 -9.71
C LEU A 47 2.73 2.62 -11.01
N ASN A 48 2.05 3.64 -11.56
CA ASN A 48 2.42 4.31 -12.80
C ASN A 48 3.15 5.65 -12.57
N ASN A 49 3.42 6.02 -11.31
CA ASN A 49 4.03 7.30 -10.99
C ASN A 49 5.53 7.28 -11.30
N PRO A 50 6.06 8.21 -12.12
CA PRO A 50 7.50 8.24 -12.42
C PRO A 50 8.36 8.81 -11.29
N ALA A 51 7.77 9.48 -10.29
CA ALA A 51 8.49 10.15 -9.21
C ALA A 51 8.84 9.21 -8.05
N TYR A 52 8.19 8.05 -7.93
CA TYR A 52 8.45 7.09 -6.86
C TYR A 52 8.13 5.66 -7.28
N SER A 53 8.43 4.69 -6.41
CA SER A 53 8.11 3.28 -6.64
C SER A 53 7.73 2.62 -5.33
N LEU A 54 6.80 1.68 -5.41
CA LEU A 54 6.38 0.85 -4.28
C LEU A 54 7.12 -0.50 -4.32
N PHE A 55 7.58 -0.96 -3.16
CA PHE A 55 8.25 -2.25 -3.00
C PHE A 55 7.63 -3.04 -1.85
N VAL A 56 7.59 -4.35 -2.01
CA VAL A 56 7.19 -5.32 -1.00
C VAL A 56 8.43 -6.05 -0.52
N PHE A 57 8.61 -6.12 0.79
CA PHE A 57 9.67 -6.87 1.46
C PHE A 57 9.08 -8.15 2.03
N GLN A 58 9.79 -9.27 1.87
CA GLN A 58 9.33 -10.58 2.31
C GLN A 58 10.51 -11.42 2.79
N ASN A 59 10.27 -12.20 3.84
CA ASN A 59 11.21 -13.23 4.25
C ASN A 59 11.14 -14.40 3.26
N GLU A 60 12.28 -15.05 3.01
CA GLU A 60 12.33 -16.36 2.35
C GLU A 60 11.58 -17.44 3.12
#